data_AF-A0A970ILB0-F1
#
_entry.id   AF-A0A970ILB0-F1
#
_cell.length_a   1.000
_cell.length_b   1.000
_cell.length_c   1.000
_cell.angle_alpha   90.00
_cell.angle_beta   90.00
_cell.angle_gamma   90.00
#
_symmetry.space_group_name_H-M   'P 1'
#
loop_
_entity.id
_entity.type
_entity.pdbx_description
1 polymer ?
#
loop_
_entity_poly.entity_id
_entity_poly.type
_entity_poly.pdbx_seq_one_letter_code
_entity_poly.pdbx_strand_id
1 'polypeptide(L)' 'MNVTKVTDNIYQLSVNVENILFEGLWEMPNGVSLNSYIIKGEKTAIIDGVCGWDGVPESLFKLLD' A
#
# COMPACT_ATOMS: atom_id res chain seq x y z
N MET A 1 -6.73 -6.27 -1.41
CA MET A 1 -6.35 -4.84 -1.43
C MET A 1 -7.63 -4.03 -1.51
N ASN A 2 -7.80 -3.05 -0.63
CA ASN A 2 -8.95 -2.15 -0.56
C ASN A 2 -8.53 -0.77 -1.06
N VAL A 3 -9.37 -0.12 -1.87
CA VAL A 3 -9.12 1.23 -2.40
C VAL A 3 -10.13 2.20 -1.83
N THR A 4 -9.66 3.23 -1.15
CA THR A 4 -10.51 4.25 -0.51
C THR A 4 -10.15 5.63 -1.05
N LYS A 5 -11.13 6.40 -1.51
CA LYS A 5 -10.93 7.82 -1.81
C LYS A 5 -10.79 8.57 -0.48
N VAL A 6 -9.64 9.18 -0.24
CA VAL A 6 -9.39 9.97 0.98
C VAL A 6 -9.91 11.39 0.79
N THR A 7 -9.55 12.01 -0.34
CA THR A 7 -10.03 13.31 -0.78
C THR A 7 -9.90 13.40 -2.30
N ASP A 8 -10.18 14.56 -2.88
CA ASP A 8 -10.04 14.77 -4.32
C ASP A 8 -8.62 14.44 -4.79
N ASN A 9 -8.56 13.58 -5.81
CA ASN A 9 -7.34 13.08 -6.44
C ASN A 9 -6.37 12.28 -5.54
N ILE A 10 -6.76 11.96 -4.30
CA ILE A 10 -5.93 11.19 -3.36
C ILE A 10 -6.67 9.91 -2.96
N TYR A 11 -6.02 8.78 -3.21
CA TYR A 11 -6.55 7.45 -2.97
C TYR A 11 -5.60 6.67 -2.05
N GLN A 12 -6.16 6.01 -1.05
CA GLN A 12 -5.46 5.06 -0.21
C GLN A 12 -5.65 3.65 -0.76
N LEU A 13 -4.56 2.91 -0.86
CA LEU A 13 -4.53 1.47 -1.10
C LEU A 13 -4.20 0.82 0.24
N SER A 14 -5.05 -0.08 0.71
CA SER A 14 -4.87 -0.72 2.01
C SER A 14 -4.91 -2.24 1.90
N VAL A 15 -3.99 -2.93 2.57
CA VAL A 15 -3.98 -4.37 2.73
C VAL A 15 -3.89 -4.67 4.21
N ASN A 16 -4.91 -5.34 4.75
CA ASN A 16 -4.85 -5.86 6.11
C ASN A 16 -4.03 -7.15 6.13
N VAL A 17 -3.10 -7.23 7.07
CA VAL A 17 -2.22 -8.37 7.27
C VAL A 17 -2.38 -8.83 8.71
N GLU A 18 -2.61 -10.12 8.88
CA GLU A 18 -2.72 -10.78 10.18
C GLU A 18 -1.55 -11.74 10.37
N ASN A 19 -1.31 -12.17 11.61
CA ASN A 19 -0.29 -13.16 11.95
C ASN A 19 1.14 -12.78 11.53
N ILE A 20 1.45 -11.48 11.52
CA ILE A 20 2.82 -10.96 11.37
C ILE A 20 3.31 -10.37 12.69
N LEU A 21 4.62 -10.44 12.90
CA LEU A 21 5.27 -9.80 14.03
C LEU A 21 5.72 -8.39 13.64
N PHE A 22 5.39 -7.39 14.46
CA PHE A 22 5.96 -6.06 14.32
C PHE A 22 7.47 -6.13 14.60
N GLU A 23 8.26 -5.69 13.62
CA GLU A 23 9.73 -5.79 13.61
C GLU A 23 10.28 -7.22 13.82
N GLY A 24 9.47 -8.26 13.56
CA GLY A 24 9.88 -9.65 13.79
C GLY A 24 9.90 -10.07 15.26
N LEU A 25 9.42 -9.22 16.19
CA LEU A 25 9.52 -9.44 17.63
C LEU A 25 8.16 -9.42 18.35
N TRP A 26 7.27 -8.50 17.97
CA TRP A 26 6.07 -8.22 18.76
C TRP A 26 4.81 -8.74 18.09
N GLU A 27 4.00 -9.50 18.81
CA GLU A 27 2.70 -9.96 18.31
C GLU A 27 1.73 -8.79 18.08
N MET A 28 1.00 -8.85 16.97
CA MET A 28 -0.01 -7.85 16.60
C MET A 28 -1.41 -8.46 16.76
N PRO A 29 -2.09 -8.26 17.91
CA PRO A 29 -3.33 -8.98 18.23
C PRO A 29 -4.51 -8.65 17.32
N ASN A 30 -4.49 -7.49 16.66
CA ASN A 30 -5.52 -7.05 15.73
C ASN A 30 -5.00 -6.95 14.28
N GLY A 31 -3.84 -7.55 13.99
CA GLY A 31 -3.14 -7.36 12.72
C GLY A 31 -2.70 -5.91 12.49
N VAL A 32 -2.30 -5.61 11.26
CA VAL A 32 -1.91 -4.27 10.81
C VAL A 32 -2.43 -4.01 9.40
N SER A 33 -2.63 -2.73 9.06
CA SER A 33 -2.86 -2.31 7.68
C SER A 33 -1.57 -1.77 7.07
N LEU A 34 -1.15 -2.34 5.93
CA LEU A 34 -0.14 -1.75 5.07
C LEU A 34 -0.84 -0.80 4.10
N ASN A 35 -0.49 0.47 4.15
CA ASN A 35 -1.15 1.52 3.39
C ASN A 35 -0.18 2.18 2.43
N SER A 36 -0.64 2.35 1.19
CA SER A 36 0.04 3.10 0.14
C SER A 36 -0.90 4.20 -0.35
N TYR A 37 -0.38 5.23 -1.00
CA TYR A 37 -1.21 6.31 -1.53
C TYR A 37 -0.90 6.61 -2.98
N ILE A 38 -1.95 6.89 -3.75
CA ILE A 38 -1.84 7.45 -5.10
C ILE A 38 -2.32 8.90 -5.04
N ILE A 39 -1.45 9.81 -5.47
CA ILE A 39 -1.76 11.24 -5.62
C ILE A 39 -1.77 11.56 -7.12
N LYS A 40 -2.92 12.00 -7.62
CA LYS A 40 -3.10 12.37 -9.04
C LYS A 40 -3.02 13.89 -9.19
N GLY A 41 -2.14 14.36 -10.07
CA GLY A 41 -2.06 15.76 -10.49
C GLY A 41 -1.68 15.84 -11.97
N GLU A 42 -0.90 16.87 -12.35
CA GLU A 42 -0.25 16.89 -13.67
C GLU A 42 0.67 15.67 -13.87
N LYS A 43 1.31 15.23 -12.78
CA LYS A 43 2.02 13.96 -12.67
C LYS A 43 1.36 13.09 -11.60
N THR A 44 1.53 11.77 -11.70
CA THR A 44 1.03 10.83 -10.71
C THR A 44 2.18 10.37 -9.81
N ALA A 45 1.96 10.38 -8.50
CA ALA A 45 2.91 9.88 -7.52
C ALA A 45 2.31 8.71 -6.73
N ILE A 46 3.18 7.79 -6.32
CA ILE A 46 2.88 6.69 -5.40
C ILE A 46 3.73 6.89 -4.14
N ILE A 47 3.10 6.78 -2.98
CA ILE A 47 3.75 6.89 -1.66
C ILE A 47 3.79 5.52 -1.00
N ASP A 48 4.90 5.23 -0.33
CA ASP A 48 5.26 3.98 0.37
C ASP A 48 5.32 2.70 -0.50
N GLY A 49 4.92 2.79 -1.77
CA GLY A 49 4.85 1.64 -2.68
C GLY A 49 3.83 0.60 -2.19
N VAL A 50 3.61 -0.47 -2.96
CA VAL A 50 2.88 -1.64 -2.46
C VAL A 50 3.87 -2.62 -1.84
N CYS A 51 3.47 -3.32 -0.79
CA CYS A 51 4.32 -4.30 -0.11
C CYS A 51 4.89 -5.31 -1.13
N GLY A 52 6.23 -5.36 -1.24
CA GLY A 52 6.94 -6.24 -2.18
C GLY A 52 7.29 -5.62 -3.54
N TRP A 53 6.97 -4.34 -3.77
CA TRP A 53 7.38 -3.62 -4.96
C TRP A 53 8.83 -3.13 -4.86
N ASP A 54 9.62 -3.34 -5.92
CA ASP A 54 11.04 -2.98 -6.00
C ASP A 54 11.29 -1.53 -6.49
N GLY A 55 10.22 -0.75 -6.69
CA GLY A 55 10.30 0.61 -7.21
C GLY A 55 10.33 0.71 -8.74
N VAL A 56 10.28 -0.42 -9.46
CA VAL A 56 10.25 -0.46 -10.94
C VAL A 56 8.81 -0.42 -11.45
N PRO A 57 8.37 0.57 -12.25
CA PRO A 57 6.97 0.69 -12.67
C PRO A 57 6.36 -0.59 -13.28
N GLU A 58 7.13 -1.35 -14.05
CA GLU A 58 6.70 -2.58 -14.70
C GLU A 58 6.39 -3.71 -13.70
N SER A 59 7.13 -3.80 -12.60
CA SER A 59 6.87 -4.80 -11.55
C SER A 59 5.60 -4.45 -10.76
N LEU A 60 5.30 -3.16 -10.60
CA LEU A 60 4.04 -2.70 -10.03
C LEU A 60 2.86 -3.10 -10.92
N PHE A 61 2.95 -2.86 -12.23
CA PHE A 61 1.85 -3.18 -13.15
C PHE A 61 1.52 -4.69 -13.13
N LYS A 62 2.53 -5.56 -13.03
CA LYS A 62 2.33 -7.02 -12.89
C LYS A 62 1.63 -7.44 -11.58
N LEU A 63 1.73 -6.63 -10.52
CA LEU A 63 1.02 -6.90 -9.25
C LEU A 63 -0.45 -6.48 -9.30
N LEU A 64 -0.86 -5.75 -10.36
CA LEU A 64 -2.21 -5.25 -10.56
C LEU A 64 -3.04 -6.09 -11.56
N ASP A 65 -2.39 -6.99 -12.32
CA ASP A 65 -3.02 -8.02 -13.16
C ASP A 65 -3.45 -9.24 -12.33
#